data_AF-A0A2A7MFZ5-F1
#
_entry.id   AF-A0A2A7MFZ5-F1
#
_cell.length_a   1.000
_cell.length_b   1.000
_cell.length_c   1.000
_cell.angle_alpha   90.00
_cell.angle_beta   90.00
_cell.angle_gamma   90.00
#
_symmetry.space_group_name_H-M   'P 1'
#
loop_
_entity.id
_entity.type
_entity.pdbx_description
1 polymer ?
#
loop_
_entity_poly.entity_id
_entity_poly.type
_entity_poly.pdbx_seq_one_letter_code
_entity_poly.pdbx_strand_id
1 'polypeptide(L)'
;MSKEYLMFIDERGCYSNSDGNNFSMVGVIFERDYCTNLSAVDSELADKLKGFKKQIINKDGANDIRINNITETENVFLAEASEILGKTISVLPKFLKNLKFSIVSTSIKQDRFRSKDLYELAVNNLIKRFYSFIITKKAKCGGIIVQSRHDEKDYIMPQKFFNIYNERKTNFYMHEDINKKINKFMICEVYNKEYKYALEVSDTINNLLLSILGSKDEYNFYIEYDYMNKILNIIKEKIYREEIDLLNDNTQKYIQNALDKYTKESEKLKYELSLKNRNIVERDKEIVELTEEINILKQQLQTAIINRKSESIIFDILSQVDVKIKGIEKQVLVNAKN
;
A
#
# COMPACT_ATOMS: atom_id res chain seq x y z
N MET A 1 33.06 -9.26 -0.54
CA MET A 1 32.18 -8.38 0.25
C MET A 1 30.81 -8.33 -0.41
N SER A 2 29.73 -8.39 0.37
CA SER A 2 28.35 -8.29 -0.14
C SER A 2 28.04 -6.86 -0.57
N LYS A 3 27.52 -6.69 -1.80
CA LYS A 3 27.26 -5.37 -2.41
C LYS A 3 26.11 -4.62 -1.74
N GLU A 4 26.19 -3.30 -1.71
CA GLU A 4 25.11 -2.38 -1.31
C GLU A 4 24.57 -1.66 -2.55
N TYR A 5 23.26 -1.47 -2.64
CA TYR A 5 22.62 -0.82 -3.79
C TYR A 5 21.81 0.42 -3.38
N LEU A 6 21.74 1.40 -4.28
CA LEU A 6 20.91 2.59 -4.11
C LEU A 6 19.93 2.70 -5.28
N MET A 7 18.66 2.91 -4.97
CA MET A 7 17.61 3.19 -5.95
C MET A 7 17.28 4.69 -5.92
N PHE A 8 17.35 5.33 -7.08
CA PHE A 8 17.02 6.73 -7.30
C PHE A 8 15.64 6.86 -7.95
N ILE A 9 14.79 7.73 -7.42
CA ILE A 9 13.38 7.88 -7.82
C ILE A 9 13.04 9.36 -8.00
N ASP A 10 12.32 9.70 -9.06
CA ASP A 10 11.57 10.96 -9.19
C ASP A 10 10.24 10.80 -8.45
N GLU A 11 10.01 11.63 -7.44
CA GLU A 11 8.89 11.55 -6.51
C GLU A 11 7.52 11.72 -7.18
N ARG A 12 7.47 12.34 -8.37
CA ARG A 12 6.21 12.70 -9.05
C ARG A 12 5.61 11.54 -9.82
N GLY A 13 6.44 10.63 -10.30
CA GLY A 13 6.01 9.59 -11.25
C GLY A 13 5.41 10.18 -12.53
N CYS A 14 4.54 9.42 -13.21
CA CYS A 14 3.97 9.78 -14.51
C CYS A 14 2.53 9.31 -14.65
N TYR A 15 1.67 10.13 -15.25
CA TYR A 15 0.40 9.67 -15.80
C TYR A 15 0.52 9.45 -17.30
N SER A 16 -0.01 8.33 -17.82
CA SER A 16 -0.08 8.09 -19.27
C SER A 16 -1.24 8.89 -19.88
N ASN A 17 -1.01 9.51 -21.04
CA ASN A 17 -2.05 10.28 -21.74
C ASN A 17 -3.13 9.42 -22.45
N SER A 18 -2.96 8.10 -22.54
CA SER A 18 -3.97 7.21 -23.12
C SER A 18 -5.19 7.07 -22.21
N ASP A 19 -6.38 6.83 -22.78
CA ASP A 19 -7.74 6.72 -22.18
C ASP A 19 -7.90 5.92 -20.86
N GLY A 20 -6.85 5.29 -20.35
CA GLY A 20 -6.83 4.54 -19.08
C GLY A 20 -6.17 5.24 -17.89
N ASN A 21 -5.63 6.46 -18.01
CA ASN A 21 -5.01 7.23 -16.90
C ASN A 21 -4.07 6.38 -16.03
N ASN A 22 -3.14 5.66 -16.66
CA ASN A 22 -2.24 4.79 -15.91
C ASN A 22 -1.21 5.63 -15.15
N PHE A 23 -0.98 5.31 -13.87
CA PHE A 23 0.11 5.92 -13.11
C PHE A 23 1.33 5.01 -13.10
N SER A 24 2.50 5.54 -13.44
CA SER A 24 3.75 4.80 -13.52
C SER A 24 4.86 5.47 -12.72
N MET A 25 5.75 4.67 -12.15
CA MET A 25 6.91 5.14 -11.41
C MET A 25 8.12 4.27 -11.72
N VAL A 26 9.30 4.88 -11.75
CA VAL A 26 10.55 4.26 -12.15
C VAL A 26 11.60 4.51 -11.08
N GLY A 27 12.35 3.46 -10.75
CA GLY A 27 13.51 3.51 -9.88
C GLY A 27 14.75 3.03 -10.63
N VAL A 28 15.80 3.85 -10.66
CA VAL A 28 17.10 3.49 -11.27
C VAL A 28 18.05 3.05 -10.17
N ILE A 29 18.58 1.85 -10.29
CA ILE A 29 19.38 1.18 -9.25
C ILE A 29 20.85 1.13 -9.67
N PHE A 30 21.72 1.56 -8.77
CA PHE A 30 23.17 1.46 -8.89
C PHE A 30 23.76 0.72 -7.70
N GLU A 31 24.93 0.10 -7.89
CA GLU A 31 25.78 -0.30 -6.78
C GLU A 31 26.36 0.95 -6.12
N ARG A 32 26.36 1.01 -4.78
CA ARG A 32 26.73 2.21 -4.01
C ARG A 32 28.11 2.74 -4.39
N ASP A 33 29.12 1.87 -4.40
CA ASP A 33 30.51 2.27 -4.66
C ASP A 33 30.72 2.74 -6.11
N TYR A 34 29.83 2.35 -7.03
CA TYR A 34 29.86 2.79 -8.42
C TYR A 34 29.32 4.21 -8.60
N CYS A 35 28.38 4.65 -7.76
CA CYS A 35 27.62 5.88 -7.99
C CYS A 35 27.78 6.97 -6.92
N THR A 36 28.44 6.70 -5.80
CA THR A 36 28.63 7.66 -4.71
C THR A 36 30.03 8.23 -4.69
N ASN A 37 30.15 9.56 -4.63
CA ASN A 37 31.43 10.23 -4.48
C ASN A 37 31.84 10.21 -3.00
N LEU A 38 32.54 9.16 -2.58
CA LEU A 38 33.04 9.03 -1.21
C LEU A 38 34.32 9.86 -1.03
N SER A 39 34.37 10.67 0.03
CA SER A 39 35.60 11.34 0.49
C SER A 39 36.32 12.18 -0.58
N ALA A 40 35.56 12.94 -1.38
CA ALA A 40 36.05 13.80 -2.46
C ALA A 40 36.73 13.10 -3.65
N VAL A 41 36.63 11.77 -3.74
CA VAL A 41 37.03 10.99 -4.91
C VAL A 41 35.82 10.80 -5.82
N ASP A 42 36.01 11.08 -7.12
CA ASP A 42 34.98 10.83 -8.12
C ASP A 42 34.69 9.33 -8.24
N SER A 43 33.42 8.99 -8.31
CA SER A 43 32.98 7.61 -8.59
C SER A 43 33.22 7.21 -10.05
N GLU A 44 33.23 5.91 -10.35
CA GLU A 44 33.30 5.42 -11.75
C GLU A 44 32.18 6.03 -12.62
N LEU A 45 30.99 6.23 -12.04
CA LEU A 45 29.89 6.91 -12.70
C LEU A 45 30.21 8.37 -13.01
N ALA A 46 30.84 9.09 -12.08
CA ALA A 46 31.26 10.47 -12.26
C ALA A 46 32.23 10.60 -13.44
N ASP A 47 33.26 9.75 -13.50
CA ASP A 47 34.24 9.75 -14.58
C ASP A 47 33.60 9.49 -15.95
N LYS A 48 32.69 8.50 -16.01
CA LYS A 48 31.97 8.17 -17.24
C LYS A 48 31.07 9.31 -17.71
N LEU A 49 30.37 9.97 -16.78
CA LEU A 49 29.49 11.09 -17.10
C LEU A 49 30.26 12.34 -17.52
N LYS A 50 31.38 12.66 -16.84
CA LYS A 50 32.29 13.73 -17.27
C LYS A 50 32.87 13.46 -18.67
N GLY A 51 33.28 12.22 -18.93
CA GLY A 51 33.76 11.79 -20.24
C GLY A 51 32.70 11.92 -21.34
N PHE A 52 31.44 11.58 -21.03
CA PHE A 52 30.31 11.79 -21.94
C PHE A 52 30.07 13.26 -22.23
N LYS A 53 30.02 14.12 -21.20
CA LYS A 53 29.80 15.56 -21.36
C LYS A 53 30.90 16.23 -22.18
N LYS A 54 32.18 15.86 -21.99
CA LYS A 54 33.30 16.34 -22.80
C LYS A 54 33.19 15.98 -24.29
N GLN A 55 32.57 14.85 -24.63
CA GLN A 55 32.36 14.47 -26.04
C GLN A 55 31.30 15.33 -26.74
N ILE A 56 30.38 15.90 -25.98
CA ILE A 56 29.24 16.67 -26.49
C ILE A 56 29.55 18.17 -26.43
N ILE A 57 30.00 18.63 -25.26
CA ILE A 57 30.31 20.02 -24.94
C ILE A 57 31.82 20.11 -24.73
N ASN A 58 32.53 20.48 -25.79
CA ASN A 58 33.97 20.72 -25.75
C ASN A 58 34.28 22.15 -25.24
N LYS A 59 33.73 22.52 -24.08
CA LYS A 59 33.90 23.83 -23.43
C LYS A 59 34.18 23.65 -21.93
N ASP A 60 34.91 24.60 -21.34
CA ASP A 60 35.10 24.65 -19.89
C ASP A 60 33.75 24.84 -19.18
N GLY A 61 33.56 24.19 -18.03
CA GLY A 61 32.28 24.19 -17.31
C GLY A 61 31.24 23.17 -17.79
N ALA A 62 31.54 22.37 -18.83
CA ALA A 62 30.64 21.33 -19.34
C ALA A 62 30.11 20.36 -18.26
N ASN A 63 30.91 20.09 -17.23
CA ASN A 63 30.55 19.14 -16.17
C ASN A 63 29.43 19.63 -15.26
N ASP A 64 29.23 20.95 -15.16
CA ASP A 64 28.22 21.58 -14.30
C ASP A 64 26.85 21.68 -14.99
N ILE A 65 26.81 21.53 -16.32
CA ILE A 65 25.58 21.49 -17.11
C ILE A 65 24.98 20.08 -17.01
N ARG A 66 23.73 19.95 -16.54
CA ARG A 66 23.01 18.67 -16.52
C ARG A 66 22.64 18.24 -17.94
N ILE A 67 22.64 16.94 -18.24
CA ILE A 67 22.25 16.39 -19.55
C ILE A 67 20.91 16.95 -20.04
N ASN A 68 19.92 17.01 -19.15
CA ASN A 68 18.57 17.45 -19.51
C ASN A 68 18.49 18.96 -19.80
N ASN A 69 19.48 19.74 -19.37
CA ASN A 69 19.50 21.21 -19.49
C ASN A 69 20.53 21.68 -20.54
N ILE A 70 21.11 20.74 -21.31
CA ILE A 70 22.12 21.04 -22.33
C ILE A 70 21.62 22.06 -23.37
N THR A 71 20.30 22.14 -23.58
CA THR A 71 19.66 23.07 -24.52
C THR A 71 19.19 24.39 -23.91
N GLU A 72 19.18 24.51 -22.58
CA GLU A 72 18.59 25.64 -21.85
C GLU A 72 19.61 26.70 -21.42
N THR A 73 20.90 26.47 -21.68
CA THR A 73 21.94 27.43 -21.28
C THR A 73 21.81 28.73 -22.06
N GLU A 74 21.68 29.85 -21.34
CA GLU A 74 21.52 31.24 -21.84
C GLU A 74 22.57 31.68 -22.89
N ASN A 75 23.67 30.93 -23.04
CA ASN A 75 24.83 31.26 -23.87
C ASN A 75 24.97 30.38 -25.15
N VAL A 76 23.95 29.62 -25.54
CA VAL A 76 24.02 28.75 -26.74
C VAL A 76 23.14 29.32 -27.85
N PHE A 77 23.76 29.80 -28.93
CA PHE A 77 23.05 30.15 -30.16
C PHE A 77 22.28 28.93 -30.71
N LEU A 78 21.10 29.15 -31.30
CA LEU A 78 20.23 28.08 -31.83
C LEU A 78 20.95 27.06 -32.73
N ALA A 79 21.93 27.51 -33.52
CA ALA A 79 22.73 26.62 -34.38
C ALA A 79 23.66 25.70 -33.57
N GLU A 80 24.32 26.21 -32.53
CA GLU A 80 25.14 25.42 -31.61
C GLU A 80 24.28 24.42 -30.82
N ALA A 81 23.07 24.83 -30.41
CA ALA A 81 22.13 23.97 -29.70
C ALA A 81 21.73 22.74 -30.52
N SER A 82 21.45 22.93 -31.82
CA SER A 82 21.10 21.84 -32.74
C SER A 82 22.24 20.84 -32.93
N GLU A 83 23.48 21.33 -33.11
CA GLU A 83 24.66 20.46 -33.23
C GLU A 83 24.93 19.66 -31.95
N ILE A 84 24.84 20.33 -30.79
CA ILE A 84 25.01 19.71 -29.47
C ILE A 84 23.92 18.65 -29.23
N LEU A 85 22.66 18.93 -29.59
CA LEU A 85 21.56 17.96 -29.52
C LEU A 85 21.82 16.74 -30.40
N GLY A 86 22.22 16.94 -31.66
CA GLY A 86 22.55 15.83 -32.58
C GLY A 86 23.68 14.95 -32.05
N LYS A 87 24.73 15.55 -31.48
CA LYS A 87 25.82 14.81 -30.80
C LYS A 87 25.31 14.08 -29.55
N THR A 88 24.48 14.72 -28.75
CA THR A 88 23.89 14.10 -27.55
C THR A 88 23.10 12.86 -27.94
N ILE A 89 22.18 12.98 -28.89
CA ILE A 89 21.31 11.90 -29.35
C ILE A 89 22.11 10.73 -29.93
N SER A 90 23.16 11.02 -30.71
CA SER A 90 23.97 9.98 -31.34
C SER A 90 24.86 9.21 -30.35
N VAL A 91 25.37 9.86 -29.31
CA VAL A 91 26.30 9.25 -28.33
C VAL A 91 25.55 8.62 -27.14
N LEU A 92 24.37 9.13 -26.78
CA LEU A 92 23.57 8.70 -25.62
C LEU A 92 23.32 7.18 -25.55
N PRO A 93 22.97 6.45 -26.65
CA PRO A 93 22.80 5.01 -26.58
C PRO A 93 24.07 4.28 -26.11
N LYS A 94 25.23 4.64 -26.69
CA LYS A 94 26.52 4.03 -26.32
C LYS A 94 26.87 4.33 -24.86
N PHE A 95 26.60 5.56 -24.42
CA PHE A 95 26.77 5.96 -23.03
C PHE A 95 25.92 5.10 -22.07
N LEU A 96 24.60 5.07 -22.26
CA LEU A 96 23.67 4.31 -21.41
C LEU A 96 24.00 2.81 -21.38
N LYS A 97 24.39 2.23 -22.52
CA LYS A 97 24.80 0.82 -22.60
C LYS A 97 25.95 0.49 -21.64
N ASN A 98 26.95 1.37 -21.57
CA ASN A 98 28.19 1.21 -20.81
C ASN A 98 28.05 1.50 -19.30
N LEU A 99 26.92 2.05 -18.86
CA LEU A 99 26.67 2.30 -17.44
C LEU A 99 26.20 1.03 -16.73
N LYS A 100 26.63 0.86 -15.47
CA LYS A 100 26.25 -0.26 -14.61
C LYS A 100 25.03 0.12 -13.76
N PHE A 101 23.83 -0.05 -14.31
CA PHE A 101 22.58 0.18 -13.60
C PHE A 101 21.53 -0.88 -13.91
N SER A 102 20.49 -0.93 -13.10
CA SER A 102 19.26 -1.70 -13.35
C SER A 102 18.05 -0.79 -13.16
N ILE A 103 16.93 -1.12 -13.78
CA ILE A 103 15.69 -0.35 -13.66
C ILE A 103 14.64 -1.24 -13.02
N VAL A 104 13.94 -0.73 -12.02
CA VAL A 104 12.65 -1.26 -11.60
C VAL A 104 11.57 -0.26 -11.98
N SER A 105 10.46 -0.74 -12.51
CA SER A 105 9.32 0.10 -12.86
C SER A 105 8.02 -0.54 -12.43
N THR A 106 7.02 0.31 -12.21
CA THR A 106 5.66 -0.06 -11.86
C THR A 106 4.70 0.76 -12.73
N SER A 107 3.57 0.17 -13.10
CA SER A 107 2.49 0.84 -13.81
C SER A 107 1.16 0.30 -13.31
N ILE A 108 0.28 1.21 -12.85
CA ILE A 108 -1.02 0.90 -12.28
C ILE A 108 -2.09 1.47 -13.21
N LYS A 109 -3.00 0.63 -13.69
CA LYS A 109 -4.12 1.06 -14.52
C LYS A 109 -5.29 1.54 -13.65
N GLN A 110 -5.86 2.71 -13.96
CA GLN A 110 -6.91 3.33 -13.15
C GLN A 110 -8.22 2.53 -13.17
N ASP A 111 -8.54 1.91 -14.30
CA ASP A 111 -9.74 1.09 -14.52
C ASP A 111 -9.90 -0.05 -13.49
N ARG A 112 -8.78 -0.63 -13.04
CA ARG A 112 -8.75 -1.72 -12.04
C ARG A 112 -8.87 -1.27 -10.58
N PHE A 113 -8.64 0.01 -10.28
CA PHE A 113 -8.42 0.49 -8.91
C PHE A 113 -9.09 1.84 -8.62
N ARG A 114 -10.30 2.08 -9.13
CA ARG A 114 -11.02 3.37 -9.02
C ARG A 114 -11.17 3.94 -7.59
N SER A 115 -11.05 3.12 -6.54
CA SER A 115 -11.17 3.53 -5.14
C SER A 115 -9.86 3.62 -4.36
N LYS A 116 -8.71 3.30 -4.97
CA LYS A 116 -7.40 3.27 -4.28
C LYS A 116 -6.50 4.39 -4.76
N ASP A 117 -5.64 4.86 -3.87
CA ASP A 117 -4.59 5.82 -4.21
C ASP A 117 -3.56 5.15 -5.14
N LEU A 118 -3.60 5.54 -6.43
CA LEU A 118 -2.72 4.98 -7.46
C LEU A 118 -1.25 5.24 -7.15
N TYR A 119 -0.95 6.37 -6.51
CA TYR A 119 0.41 6.72 -6.09
C TYR A 119 0.91 5.74 -5.04
N GLU A 120 0.11 5.52 -3.99
CA GLU A 120 0.44 4.59 -2.93
C GLU A 120 0.66 3.17 -3.46
N LEU A 121 -0.23 2.70 -4.35
CA LEU A 121 -0.09 1.39 -4.99
C LEU A 121 1.19 1.29 -5.82
N ALA A 122 1.53 2.33 -6.59
CA ALA A 122 2.75 2.36 -7.38
C ALA A 122 3.99 2.34 -6.49
N VAL A 123 4.09 3.23 -5.51
CA VAL A 123 5.22 3.29 -4.57
C VAL A 123 5.39 1.94 -3.87
N ASN A 124 4.29 1.35 -3.38
CA ASN A 124 4.35 0.05 -2.72
C ASN A 124 4.88 -1.06 -3.63
N ASN A 125 4.42 -1.10 -4.89
CA ASN A 125 4.90 -2.07 -5.87
C ASN A 125 6.35 -1.82 -6.29
N LEU A 126 6.79 -0.56 -6.33
CA LEU A 126 8.18 -0.21 -6.63
C LEU A 126 9.11 -0.67 -5.50
N ILE A 127 8.74 -0.43 -4.24
CA ILE A 127 9.49 -0.90 -3.06
C ILE A 127 9.56 -2.43 -3.03
N LYS A 128 8.45 -3.13 -3.33
CA LYS A 128 8.44 -4.61 -3.50
C LYS A 128 9.46 -5.07 -4.53
N ARG A 129 9.43 -4.50 -5.73
CA ARG A 129 10.35 -4.86 -6.83
C ARG A 129 11.80 -4.60 -6.46
N PHE A 130 12.08 -3.50 -5.77
CA PHE A 130 13.42 -3.22 -5.28
C PHE A 130 13.86 -4.23 -4.21
N TYR A 131 12.98 -4.58 -3.28
CA TYR A 131 13.27 -5.63 -2.30
C TYR A 131 13.60 -6.96 -2.99
N SER A 132 12.78 -7.40 -3.96
CA SER A 132 13.06 -8.59 -4.76
C SER A 132 14.42 -8.52 -5.44
N PHE A 133 14.76 -7.37 -6.05
CA PHE A 133 16.08 -7.16 -6.64
C PHE A 133 17.22 -7.36 -5.62
N ILE A 134 17.10 -6.79 -4.43
CA ILE A 134 18.10 -6.92 -3.35
C ILE A 134 18.29 -8.39 -2.93
N ILE A 135 17.19 -9.14 -2.79
CA ILE A 135 17.23 -10.56 -2.42
C ILE A 135 17.85 -11.41 -3.54
N THR A 136 17.37 -11.26 -4.78
CA THR A 136 17.86 -12.03 -5.94
C THR A 136 19.34 -11.78 -6.21
N LYS A 137 19.81 -10.53 -6.05
CA LYS A 137 21.24 -10.19 -6.18
C LYS A 137 22.08 -10.58 -4.96
N LYS A 138 21.49 -11.21 -3.93
CA LYS A 138 22.14 -11.56 -2.66
C LYS A 138 22.88 -10.37 -2.04
N ALA A 139 22.28 -9.18 -2.18
CA ALA A 139 22.86 -7.94 -1.70
C ALA A 139 22.82 -7.87 -0.17
N LYS A 140 23.74 -7.11 0.41
CA LYS A 140 23.80 -6.85 1.85
C LYS A 140 22.55 -6.10 2.29
N CYS A 141 22.35 -4.93 1.70
CA CYS A 141 21.24 -4.03 1.90
C CYS A 141 21.08 -3.07 0.71
N GLY A 142 20.00 -2.32 0.72
CA GLY A 142 19.64 -1.30 -0.25
C GLY A 142 19.22 0.01 0.43
N GLY A 143 19.34 1.10 -0.32
CA GLY A 143 18.84 2.41 0.07
C GLY A 143 17.96 3.02 -1.02
N ILE A 144 17.04 3.89 -0.62
CA ILE A 144 16.18 4.65 -1.54
C ILE A 144 16.55 6.12 -1.41
N ILE A 145 16.86 6.75 -2.54
CA ILE A 145 17.13 8.17 -2.68
C ILE A 145 15.99 8.76 -3.51
N VAL A 146 15.17 9.58 -2.88
CA VAL A 146 14.06 10.27 -3.53
C VAL A 146 14.56 11.65 -3.91
N GLN A 147 14.54 11.96 -5.20
CA GLN A 147 14.82 13.30 -5.66
C GLN A 147 13.70 14.23 -5.19
N SER A 148 14.03 15.49 -4.88
CA SER A 148 13.04 16.54 -4.70
C SER A 148 13.28 17.63 -5.75
N ARG A 149 12.29 17.89 -6.60
CA ARG A 149 12.39 18.86 -7.71
C ARG A 149 11.75 20.23 -7.44
N HIS A 150 11.29 20.49 -6.21
CA HIS A 150 10.58 21.74 -5.87
C HIS A 150 11.43 22.70 -5.04
N ASP A 151 11.21 24.00 -5.25
CA ASP A 151 11.58 25.06 -4.32
C ASP A 151 11.01 24.75 -2.92
N GLU A 152 11.63 25.29 -1.87
CA GLU A 152 11.50 25.03 -0.42
C GLU A 152 10.08 24.92 0.19
N LYS A 153 8.99 24.97 -0.58
CA LYS A 153 7.60 25.06 -0.12
C LYS A 153 6.70 23.85 -0.43
N ASP A 154 7.06 22.93 -1.33
CA ASP A 154 6.20 21.79 -1.72
C ASP A 154 6.79 20.41 -1.38
N TYR A 155 6.83 20.08 -0.08
CA TYR A 155 7.28 18.76 0.42
C TYR A 155 6.19 17.68 0.41
N ILE A 156 5.02 17.92 -0.20
CA ILE A 156 3.86 17.02 -0.13
C ILE A 156 4.19 15.63 -0.69
N MET A 157 4.78 15.56 -1.89
CA MET A 157 5.07 14.27 -2.55
C MET A 157 6.23 13.52 -1.89
N PRO A 158 7.38 14.16 -1.58
CA PRO A 158 8.44 13.50 -0.81
C PRO A 158 7.96 13.00 0.57
N GLN A 159 7.12 13.78 1.27
CA GLN A 159 6.55 13.37 2.56
C GLN A 159 5.59 12.18 2.39
N LYS A 160 4.74 12.19 1.36
CA LYS A 160 3.84 11.07 1.05
C LYS A 160 4.64 9.80 0.77
N PHE A 161 5.72 9.90 -0.02
CA PHE A 161 6.63 8.78 -0.26
C PHE A 161 7.25 8.27 1.05
N PHE A 162 7.74 9.16 1.91
CA PHE A 162 8.34 8.81 3.19
C PHE A 162 7.36 8.09 4.12
N ASN A 163 6.10 8.54 4.18
CA ASN A 163 5.06 7.89 4.98
C ASN A 163 4.83 6.45 4.50
N ILE A 164 4.65 6.25 3.19
CA ILE A 164 4.50 4.92 2.58
C ILE A 164 5.72 4.04 2.85
N TYR A 165 6.93 4.62 2.71
CA TYR A 165 8.16 3.93 3.06
C TYR A 165 8.14 3.49 4.52
N ASN A 166 7.78 4.32 5.50
CA ASN A 166 7.78 3.91 6.91
C ASN A 166 6.72 2.87 7.24
N GLU A 167 5.56 2.94 6.61
CA GLU A 167 4.44 2.00 6.78
C GLU A 167 4.64 0.66 6.04
N ARG A 168 5.77 0.49 5.34
CA ARG A 168 6.09 -0.72 4.57
C ARG A 168 6.01 -2.01 5.38
N LYS A 169 6.29 -1.96 6.69
CA LYS A 169 6.18 -3.12 7.60
C LYS A 169 4.78 -3.71 7.67
N THR A 170 3.73 -2.88 7.54
CA THR A 170 2.32 -3.32 7.61
C THR A 170 1.81 -3.89 6.28
N ASN A 171 2.41 -3.48 5.16
CA ASN A 171 1.86 -3.73 3.82
C ASN A 171 2.59 -4.81 3.01
N PHE A 172 3.73 -5.32 3.50
CA PHE A 172 4.54 -6.33 2.80
C PHE A 172 4.74 -7.60 3.61
N TYR A 173 4.17 -8.71 3.15
CA TYR A 173 4.56 -10.05 3.58
C TYR A 173 5.89 -10.43 2.92
N MET A 174 7.01 -10.22 3.63
CA MET A 174 8.37 -10.46 3.13
C MET A 174 9.11 -11.46 4.02
N HIS A 175 9.95 -12.31 3.41
CA HIS A 175 10.70 -13.38 4.08
C HIS A 175 11.74 -12.89 5.10
N GLU A 176 12.36 -11.74 4.83
CA GLU A 176 13.32 -11.10 5.72
C GLU A 176 12.81 -9.72 6.12
N ASP A 177 13.29 -9.21 7.25
CA ASP A 177 12.91 -7.87 7.72
C ASP A 177 13.31 -6.83 6.66
N ILE A 178 12.31 -6.30 5.95
CA ILE A 178 12.49 -5.27 4.92
C ILE A 178 13.24 -4.06 5.45
N ASN A 179 13.19 -3.78 6.76
CA ASN A 179 13.96 -2.68 7.34
C ASN A 179 15.44 -3.01 7.48
N LYS A 180 15.82 -4.29 7.57
CA LYS A 180 17.23 -4.71 7.51
C LYS A 180 17.75 -4.68 6.07
N LYS A 181 16.91 -5.07 5.11
CA LYS A 181 17.29 -5.13 3.70
C LYS A 181 17.22 -3.80 2.97
N ILE A 182 16.22 -2.98 3.23
CA ILE A 182 16.11 -1.60 2.74
C ILE A 182 16.12 -0.67 3.94
N ASN A 183 17.32 -0.30 4.37
CA ASN A 183 17.60 0.34 5.65
C ASN A 183 17.98 1.82 5.53
N LYS A 184 18.12 2.34 4.32
CA LYS A 184 18.47 3.73 4.05
C LYS A 184 17.37 4.41 3.25
N PHE A 185 16.99 5.61 3.67
CA PHE A 185 16.10 6.49 2.94
C PHE A 185 16.64 7.91 3.02
N MET A 186 16.60 8.64 1.93
CA MET A 186 17.01 10.04 1.88
C MET A 186 16.17 10.79 0.85
N ILE A 187 15.65 11.94 1.24
CA ILE A 187 15.17 12.95 0.30
C ILE A 187 16.38 13.80 -0.07
N CYS A 188 16.61 13.96 -1.36
CA CYS A 188 17.84 14.52 -1.87
C CYS A 188 17.54 15.61 -2.90
N GLU A 189 18.11 16.78 -2.66
CA GLU A 189 18.11 17.87 -3.64
C GLU A 189 18.96 17.53 -4.86
N VAL A 190 18.62 18.16 -5.98
CA VAL A 190 19.21 17.94 -7.30
C VAL A 190 20.74 18.17 -7.32
N TYR A 191 21.26 19.07 -6.46
CA TYR A 191 22.67 19.48 -6.41
C TYR A 191 23.50 18.80 -5.31
N ASN A 192 23.01 17.70 -4.73
CA ASN A 192 23.74 17.00 -3.68
C ASN A 192 25.11 16.49 -4.15
N LYS A 193 26.18 16.83 -3.42
CA LYS A 193 27.57 16.51 -3.80
C LYS A 193 27.86 15.00 -3.90
N GLU A 194 27.24 14.20 -3.04
CA GLU A 194 27.48 12.74 -2.98
C GLU A 194 26.76 12.01 -4.13
N TYR A 195 25.53 12.43 -4.45
CA TYR A 195 24.63 11.71 -5.37
C TYR A 195 24.38 12.39 -6.71
N LYS A 196 24.91 13.61 -6.96
CA LYS A 196 24.57 14.43 -8.14
C LYS A 196 24.61 13.68 -9.47
N TYR A 197 25.64 12.86 -9.69
CA TYR A 197 25.82 12.15 -10.96
C TYR A 197 24.83 11.00 -11.14
N ALA A 198 24.48 10.31 -10.05
CA ALA A 198 23.45 9.28 -10.05
C ALA A 198 22.06 9.88 -10.27
N LEU A 199 21.77 11.01 -9.61
CA LEU A 199 20.54 11.77 -9.80
C LEU A 199 20.42 12.27 -11.24
N GLU A 200 21.50 12.78 -11.83
CA GLU A 200 21.50 13.25 -13.21
C GLU A 200 21.20 12.13 -14.21
N VAL A 201 21.86 10.98 -14.10
CA VAL A 201 21.57 9.83 -14.97
C VAL A 201 20.16 9.29 -14.75
N SER A 202 19.72 9.21 -13.48
CA SER A 202 18.36 8.78 -13.15
C SER A 202 17.33 9.70 -13.79
N ASP A 203 17.54 11.01 -13.73
CA ASP A 203 16.68 12.02 -14.35
C ASP A 203 16.64 11.90 -15.86
N THR A 204 17.78 11.68 -16.52
CA THR A 204 17.81 11.45 -17.97
C THR A 204 17.02 10.20 -18.34
N ILE A 205 17.17 9.10 -17.60
CA ILE A 205 16.41 7.86 -17.85
C ILE A 205 14.92 8.09 -17.62
N ASN A 206 14.55 8.76 -16.54
CA ASN A 206 13.15 9.08 -16.25
C ASN A 206 12.57 9.93 -17.36
N ASN A 207 13.20 11.04 -17.74
CA ASN A 207 12.71 11.92 -18.80
C ASN A 207 12.56 11.18 -20.15
N LEU A 208 13.50 10.29 -20.50
CA LEU A 208 13.37 9.45 -21.71
C LEU A 208 12.14 8.53 -21.63
N LEU A 209 11.91 7.89 -20.48
CA LEU A 209 10.74 7.02 -20.30
C LEU A 209 9.42 7.79 -20.28
N LEU A 210 9.41 8.98 -19.69
CA LEU A 210 8.27 9.90 -19.64
C LEU A 210 7.87 10.37 -21.05
N SER A 211 8.84 10.76 -21.89
CA SER A 211 8.57 11.18 -23.26
C SER A 211 7.94 10.06 -24.09
N ILE A 212 8.34 8.80 -23.86
CA ILE A 212 7.75 7.62 -24.49
C ILE A 212 6.30 7.38 -24.02
N LEU A 213 6.00 7.65 -22.75
CA LEU A 213 4.65 7.50 -22.18
C LEU A 213 3.69 8.65 -22.56
N GLY A 214 4.22 9.66 -23.24
CA GLY A 214 3.46 10.79 -23.78
C GLY A 214 3.09 11.85 -22.76
N SER A 215 3.68 11.90 -21.56
CA SER A 215 3.37 12.94 -20.56
C SER A 215 3.72 14.34 -21.07
N LYS A 216 2.87 15.34 -20.79
CA LYS A 216 2.87 16.65 -21.46
C LYS A 216 3.85 17.70 -20.91
N ASP A 217 4.75 17.34 -20.00
CA ASP A 217 5.66 18.32 -19.40
C ASP A 217 7.03 18.34 -20.11
N GLU A 218 7.19 19.40 -20.91
CA GLU A 218 8.41 20.13 -21.27
C GLU A 218 9.72 19.34 -21.46
N TYR A 219 9.84 18.43 -22.44
CA TYR A 219 11.13 18.20 -23.12
C TYR A 219 10.90 17.67 -24.54
N ASN A 220 11.00 18.56 -25.53
CA ASN A 220 11.02 18.21 -26.96
C ASN A 220 12.40 17.69 -27.37
N PHE A 221 12.84 16.56 -26.81
CA PHE A 221 13.93 15.79 -27.40
C PHE A 221 13.39 15.17 -28.69
N TYR A 222 13.56 15.85 -29.83
CA TYR A 222 13.32 15.22 -31.13
C TYR A 222 14.43 14.20 -31.36
N ILE A 223 14.20 12.99 -30.90
CA ILE A 223 15.10 11.87 -31.12
C ILE A 223 14.61 11.15 -32.37
N GLU A 224 15.47 11.06 -33.38
CA GLU A 224 15.15 10.29 -34.59
C GLU A 224 14.79 8.85 -34.20
N TYR A 225 13.83 8.27 -34.93
CA TYR A 225 13.22 6.98 -34.62
C TYR A 225 14.25 5.86 -34.37
N ASP A 226 15.33 5.82 -35.15
CA ASP A 226 16.39 4.83 -35.03
C ASP A 226 17.16 4.93 -33.71
N TYR A 227 17.45 6.14 -33.24
CA TYR A 227 18.11 6.35 -31.95
C TYR A 227 17.17 6.04 -30.79
N MET A 228 15.87 6.38 -30.91
CA MET A 228 14.87 6.00 -29.92
C MET A 228 14.80 4.48 -29.75
N ASN A 229 14.79 3.72 -30.84
CA ASN A 229 14.77 2.26 -30.78
C ASN A 229 16.02 1.68 -30.11
N LYS A 230 17.21 2.24 -30.40
CA LYS A 230 18.46 1.84 -29.73
C LYS A 230 18.39 2.08 -28.23
N ILE A 231 17.95 3.28 -27.81
CA ILE A 231 17.79 3.63 -26.39
C ILE A 231 16.78 2.71 -25.71
N LEU A 232 15.62 2.49 -26.33
CA LEU A 232 14.57 1.60 -25.83
C LEU A 232 15.05 0.17 -25.63
N ASN A 233 15.84 -0.36 -26.57
CA ASN A 233 16.40 -1.70 -26.44
C ASN A 233 17.37 -1.80 -25.26
N ILE A 234 18.25 -0.81 -25.08
CA ILE A 234 19.16 -0.74 -23.93
C ILE A 234 18.36 -0.65 -22.62
N ILE A 235 17.35 0.21 -22.56
CA ILE A 235 16.49 0.34 -21.37
C ILE A 235 15.81 -1.00 -21.06
N LYS A 236 15.23 -1.67 -22.07
CA LYS A 236 14.57 -2.98 -21.90
C LYS A 236 15.51 -4.05 -21.33
N GLU A 237 16.77 -4.07 -21.77
CA GLU A 237 17.81 -4.97 -21.24
C GLU A 237 18.19 -4.65 -19.79
N LYS A 238 18.08 -3.38 -19.37
CA LYS A 238 18.41 -2.93 -18.01
C LYS A 238 17.24 -3.08 -17.03
N ILE A 239 16.01 -3.30 -17.51
CA ILE A 239 14.84 -3.54 -16.65
C ILE A 239 15.02 -4.87 -15.93
N TYR A 240 15.07 -4.81 -14.61
CA TYR A 240 14.98 -5.97 -13.76
C TYR A 240 13.60 -6.59 -13.94
N ARG A 241 13.60 -7.81 -14.46
CA ARG A 241 12.45 -8.71 -14.43
C ARG A 241 12.74 -9.71 -13.33
N GLU A 242 11.81 -9.85 -12.40
CA GLU A 242 11.82 -11.03 -11.55
C GLU A 242 11.82 -12.22 -12.50
N GLU A 243 12.89 -13.02 -12.46
CA GLU A 243 12.81 -14.36 -13.01
C GLU A 243 11.64 -14.98 -12.25
N ILE A 244 10.58 -15.37 -12.99
CA ILE A 244 9.58 -16.28 -12.47
C ILE A 244 10.32 -17.62 -12.37
N ASP A 245 11.23 -17.71 -11.40
CA ASP A 245 11.69 -18.98 -10.90
C ASP A 245 10.42 -19.60 -10.32
N LEU A 246 9.84 -20.49 -11.11
CA LEU A 246 8.84 -21.44 -10.67
C LEU A 246 9.38 -22.09 -9.40
N LEU A 247 8.95 -21.54 -8.26
CA LEU A 247 9.05 -22.13 -6.92
C LEU A 247 10.49 -22.52 -6.53
N ASN A 248 11.30 -21.53 -6.12
CA ASN A 248 12.43 -21.87 -5.25
C ASN A 248 11.89 -22.51 -3.94
N ASP A 249 12.64 -23.44 -3.35
CA ASP A 249 12.24 -24.20 -2.15
C ASP A 249 11.86 -23.29 -0.96
N ASN A 250 12.42 -22.09 -0.88
CA ASN A 250 12.11 -21.13 0.18
C ASN A 250 10.70 -20.54 -0.01
N THR A 251 10.27 -20.25 -1.23
CA THR A 251 8.93 -19.77 -1.56
C THR A 251 7.88 -20.86 -1.29
N GLN A 252 8.16 -22.12 -1.61
CA GLN A 252 7.28 -23.25 -1.26
C GLN A 252 7.14 -23.41 0.25
N LYS A 253 8.26 -23.41 0.97
CA LYS A 253 8.26 -23.50 2.43
C LYS A 253 7.50 -22.36 3.09
N TYR A 254 7.51 -21.18 2.48
CA TYR A 254 6.74 -20.03 2.95
C TYR A 254 5.24 -20.15 2.67
N ILE A 255 4.86 -20.56 1.47
CA ILE A 255 3.44 -20.84 1.15
C ILE A 255 2.91 -21.89 2.14
N GLN A 256 3.72 -22.92 2.43
CA GLN A 256 3.36 -23.94 3.40
C GLN A 256 3.24 -23.38 4.83
N ASN A 257 4.20 -22.58 5.30
CA ASN A 257 4.13 -21.97 6.63
C ASN A 257 2.92 -21.02 6.78
N ALA A 258 2.59 -20.26 5.73
CA ALA A 258 1.42 -19.39 5.72
C ALA A 258 0.12 -20.22 5.77
N LEU A 259 0.03 -21.28 4.96
CA LEU A 259 -1.08 -22.22 5.00
C LEU A 259 -1.25 -22.88 6.37
N ASP A 260 -0.16 -23.32 6.99
CA ASP A 260 -0.19 -23.94 8.32
C ASP A 260 -0.68 -22.96 9.39
N LYS A 261 -0.27 -21.69 9.32
CA LYS A 261 -0.74 -20.64 10.23
C LYS A 261 -2.25 -20.39 10.05
N TYR A 262 -2.71 -20.20 8.82
CA TYR A 262 -4.14 -19.99 8.54
C TYR A 262 -4.99 -21.20 8.92
N THR A 263 -4.46 -22.41 8.72
CA THR A 263 -5.14 -23.66 9.10
C THR A 263 -5.33 -23.71 10.62
N LYS A 264 -4.28 -23.45 11.41
CA LYS A 264 -4.37 -23.40 12.88
C LYS A 264 -5.35 -22.32 13.37
N GLU A 265 -5.33 -21.14 12.75
CA GLU A 265 -6.23 -20.04 13.11
C GLU A 265 -7.70 -20.39 12.77
N SER A 266 -7.93 -21.04 11.62
CA SER A 266 -9.24 -21.54 11.22
C SER A 266 -9.76 -22.63 12.17
N GLU A 267 -8.91 -23.56 12.60
CA GLU A 267 -9.26 -24.60 13.59
C GLU A 267 -9.61 -24.00 14.94
N LYS A 268 -8.84 -23.01 15.41
CA LYS A 268 -9.14 -22.28 16.65
C LYS A 268 -10.49 -21.58 16.58
N LEU A 269 -10.77 -20.87 15.48
CA LEU A 269 -12.05 -20.19 15.27
C LEU A 269 -13.22 -21.18 15.20
N LYS A 270 -13.04 -22.34 14.54
CA LYS A 270 -14.05 -23.42 14.53
C LYS A 270 -14.32 -23.94 15.94
N TYR A 271 -13.28 -24.13 16.74
CA TYR A 271 -13.44 -24.58 18.13
C TYR A 271 -14.19 -23.54 18.98
N GLU A 272 -13.82 -22.26 18.89
CA GLU A 272 -14.52 -21.17 19.59
C GLU A 272 -15.99 -21.05 19.18
N LEU A 273 -16.29 -21.20 17.87
CA LEU A 273 -17.66 -21.25 17.37
C LEU A 273 -18.44 -22.45 17.95
N SER A 274 -17.81 -23.62 18.05
CA SER A 274 -18.45 -24.81 18.62
C SER A 274 -18.82 -24.63 20.10
N LEU A 275 -17.94 -23.98 20.87
CA LEU A 275 -18.21 -23.64 22.27
C LEU A 275 -19.36 -22.64 22.40
N LYS A 276 -19.35 -21.57 21.59
CA LYS A 276 -20.45 -20.60 21.58
C LYS A 276 -21.79 -21.24 21.21
N ASN A 277 -21.81 -22.14 20.23
CA ASN A 277 -23.03 -22.85 19.83
C ASN A 277 -23.55 -23.75 20.94
N ARG A 278 -22.69 -24.44 21.71
CA ARG A 278 -23.13 -25.22 22.88
C ARG A 278 -23.78 -24.33 23.93
N ASN A 279 -23.17 -23.19 24.24
CA ASN A 279 -23.73 -22.23 25.19
C ASN A 279 -25.09 -21.70 24.73
N ILE A 280 -25.28 -21.45 23.43
CA ILE A 280 -26.59 -21.04 22.88
C ILE A 280 -27.62 -22.14 23.12
N VAL A 281 -27.30 -23.40 22.80
CA VAL A 281 -28.21 -24.54 23.01
C VAL A 281 -28.59 -24.72 24.48
N GLU A 282 -27.65 -24.53 25.41
CA GLU A 282 -27.94 -24.57 26.86
C GLU A 282 -28.87 -23.43 27.29
N ARG A 283 -28.63 -22.21 26.78
CA ARG A 283 -29.50 -21.06 27.05
C ARG A 283 -30.90 -21.23 26.46
N ASP A 284 -31.01 -21.83 25.27
CA ASP A 284 -32.31 -22.12 24.66
C ASP A 284 -33.11 -23.12 25.53
N LYS A 285 -32.46 -24.11 26.14
CA LYS A 285 -33.12 -25.02 27.11
C LYS A 285 -33.61 -24.28 28.34
N GLU A 286 -32.77 -23.42 28.93
CA GLU A 286 -33.14 -22.60 30.09
C GLU A 286 -34.34 -21.68 29.78
N ILE A 287 -34.39 -21.11 28.58
CA ILE A 287 -35.54 -20.31 28.12
C ILE A 287 -36.82 -21.15 28.03
N VAL A 288 -36.73 -22.39 27.52
CA VAL A 288 -37.88 -23.30 27.43
C VAL A 288 -38.39 -23.65 28.83
N GLU A 289 -37.52 -24.03 29.76
CA GLU A 289 -37.87 -24.37 31.14
C GLU A 289 -38.55 -23.18 31.85
N LEU A 290 -37.97 -21.99 31.76
CA LEU A 290 -38.56 -20.76 32.34
C LEU A 290 -39.93 -20.43 31.71
N THR A 291 -40.09 -20.69 30.41
CA THR A 291 -41.37 -20.46 29.71
C THR A 291 -42.45 -21.42 30.21
N GLU A 292 -42.10 -22.68 30.48
CA GLU A 292 -43.00 -23.66 31.08
C GLU A 292 -43.40 -23.26 32.51
N GLU A 293 -42.45 -22.83 33.35
CA GLU A 293 -42.73 -22.34 34.70
C GLU A 293 -43.67 -21.13 34.70
N ILE A 294 -43.43 -20.14 33.82
CA ILE A 294 -44.31 -18.98 33.65
C ILE A 294 -45.73 -19.41 33.29
N ASN A 295 -45.89 -20.41 32.41
CA ASN A 295 -47.20 -20.91 32.03
C ASN A 295 -47.92 -21.61 33.19
N ILE A 296 -47.21 -22.40 34.00
CA ILE A 296 -47.76 -23.04 35.20
C ILE A 296 -48.22 -21.97 36.21
N LEU A 297 -47.36 -20.99 36.51
CA LEU A 297 -47.69 -19.89 37.41
C LEU A 297 -48.90 -19.08 36.92
N LYS A 298 -48.99 -18.86 35.61
CA LYS A 298 -50.14 -18.20 34.97
C LYS A 298 -51.43 -19.00 35.16
N GLN A 299 -51.40 -20.32 35.00
CA GLN A 299 -52.55 -21.19 35.24
C GLN A 299 -52.96 -21.17 36.73
N GLN A 300 -52.00 -21.32 37.64
CA GLN A 300 -52.25 -21.26 39.08
C GLN A 300 -52.89 -19.93 39.49
N LEU A 301 -52.40 -18.83 38.95
CA LEU A 301 -52.96 -17.50 39.17
C LEU A 301 -54.40 -17.41 38.64
N GLN A 302 -54.68 -17.92 37.44
CA GLN A 302 -56.03 -17.95 36.88
C GLN A 302 -56.99 -18.77 37.76
N THR A 303 -56.58 -19.95 38.23
CA THR A 303 -57.37 -20.78 39.15
C THR A 303 -57.63 -20.06 40.47
N ALA A 304 -56.62 -19.42 41.06
CA ALA A 304 -56.77 -18.66 42.30
C ALA A 304 -57.74 -17.47 42.14
N ILE A 305 -57.70 -16.77 41.00
CA ILE A 305 -58.63 -15.68 40.69
C ILE A 305 -60.06 -16.20 40.55
N ILE A 306 -60.28 -17.35 39.89
CA ILE A 306 -61.60 -17.96 39.74
C ILE A 306 -62.14 -18.41 41.10
N ASN A 307 -61.33 -19.09 41.90
CA ASN A 307 -61.73 -19.59 43.22
C ASN A 307 -62.10 -18.45 44.18
N ARG A 308 -61.33 -17.35 44.19
CA ARG A 308 -61.69 -16.15 44.97
C ARG A 308 -63.00 -15.52 44.51
N LYS A 309 -63.28 -15.49 43.20
CA LYS A 309 -64.57 -15.02 42.70
C LYS A 309 -65.71 -15.91 43.17
N SER A 310 -65.58 -17.24 43.09
CA SER A 310 -66.60 -18.17 43.59
C SER A 310 -66.80 -18.11 45.10
N GLU A 311 -65.72 -17.95 45.88
CA GLU A 311 -65.81 -17.78 47.34
C GLU A 311 -66.54 -16.49 47.71
N SER A 312 -66.28 -15.38 47.01
CA SER A 312 -67.01 -14.12 47.24
C SER A 312 -68.51 -14.26 46.95
N ILE A 313 -68.87 -15.00 45.89
CA ILE A 313 -70.28 -15.25 45.52
C ILE A 313 -70.95 -16.13 46.57
N ILE A 314 -70.28 -17.17 47.08
CA ILE A 314 -70.81 -18.03 48.13
C ILE A 314 -70.97 -17.25 49.44
N PHE A 315 -70.01 -16.39 49.79
CA PHE A 315 -70.09 -15.55 50.99
C PHE A 315 -71.25 -14.55 50.91
N ASP A 316 -71.47 -13.95 49.75
CA ASP A 316 -72.60 -13.05 49.50
C ASP A 316 -73.94 -13.78 49.59
N ILE A 317 -74.04 -15.00 49.03
CA ILE A 317 -75.24 -15.85 49.14
C ILE A 317 -75.51 -16.22 50.61
N LEU A 318 -74.49 -16.67 51.34
CA LEU A 318 -74.63 -17.07 52.74
C LEU A 318 -75.00 -15.88 53.63
N SER A 319 -74.43 -14.70 53.37
CA SER A 319 -74.80 -13.45 54.06
C SER A 319 -76.27 -13.08 53.81
N GLN A 320 -76.74 -13.18 52.57
CA GLN A 320 -78.16 -12.94 52.24
C GLN A 320 -79.10 -13.97 52.89
N VAL A 321 -78.68 -15.23 53.00
CA VAL A 321 -79.45 -16.29 53.69
C VAL A 321 -79.50 -16.03 55.20
N ASP A 322 -78.38 -15.68 55.84
CA ASP A 322 -78.32 -15.38 57.28
C ASP A 322 -79.19 -14.16 57.64
N VAL A 323 -79.18 -13.11 56.80
CA VAL A 323 -80.06 -11.94 56.97
C VAL A 323 -81.55 -12.34 56.86
N LYS A 324 -81.91 -13.21 55.90
CA LYS A 324 -83.30 -13.68 55.76
C LYS A 324 -83.73 -14.55 56.95
N ILE A 325 -82.87 -15.45 57.44
CA ILE A 325 -83.18 -16.31 58.60
C ILE A 325 -83.40 -15.45 59.85
N LYS A 326 -82.50 -14.50 60.14
CA LYS A 326 -82.68 -13.55 61.26
C LYS A 326 -83.95 -12.70 61.11
N GLY A 327 -84.32 -12.34 59.89
CA GLY A 327 -85.58 -11.65 59.60
C GLY A 327 -86.82 -12.48 59.95
N ILE A 328 -86.80 -13.78 59.62
CA ILE A 328 -87.87 -14.72 59.94
C ILE A 328 -87.97 -14.95 61.45
N GLU A 329 -86.86 -15.17 62.15
CA GLU A 329 -86.85 -15.32 63.62
C GLU A 329 -87.45 -14.09 64.32
N LYS A 330 -87.16 -12.89 63.81
CA LYS A 330 -87.71 -11.63 64.32
C LYS A 330 -89.22 -11.52 64.06
N GLN A 331 -89.72 -11.97 62.92
CA GLN A 331 -91.16 -12.01 62.63
C GLN A 331 -91.90 -13.05 63.47
N VAL A 332 -91.29 -14.22 63.72
CA VAL A 332 -91.86 -15.25 64.60
C VAL A 332 -91.92 -14.76 66.06
N LEU A 333 -90.90 -14.04 66.55
CA LEU A 333 -90.89 -13.42 67.88
C LEU A 333 -91.91 -12.27 68.03
N VAL A 334 -92.20 -11.54 66.95
CA VAL A 334 -93.22 -10.48 66.95
C VAL A 334 -94.64 -11.07 66.88
N ASN A 335 -94.85 -12.14 66.11
CA ASN A 335 -96.14 -12.84 66.03
C ASN A 335 -96.45 -13.68 67.28
N ALA A 336 -95.44 -14.10 68.05
CA ALA A 336 -95.63 -14.79 69.34
C ALA A 336 -95.96 -13.82 70.50
N LYS A 337 -95.95 -12.50 70.27
CA LYS A 337 -96.21 -11.46 71.28
C LYS A 337 -97.47 -10.61 71.01
N ASN A 338 -98.27 -10.95 70.00
CA ASN A 338 -99.55 -10.30 69.70
C ASN A 338 -100.73 -11.26 69.91
#